data_AF-A0A2E0F847-F1
#
_entry.id   AF-A0A2E0F847-F1
#
_cell.length_a   1.000
_cell.length_b   1.000
_cell.length_c   1.000
_cell.angle_alpha   90.00
_cell.angle_beta   90.00
_cell.angle_gamma   90.00
#
_symmetry.space_group_name_H-M   'P 1'
#
loop_
_entity.id
_entity.type
_entity.pdbx_description
1 polymer ?
#
loop_
_entity_poly.entity_id
_entity_poly.type
_entity_poly.pdbx_seq_one_letter_code
_entity_poly.pdbx_strand_id
1 'polypeptide(L)'
;MNIFFLIIFFFISFDVKSATSNVVKLSCEYDPALITKKQINSDSLDNKKLDSIKICKTFGCKDTIEILKSNSEFNGHTKYLLRNFWFNHQGILLDDLSISNESITMNTVVSNAYILESYIINRVTGETEKKFYRFDNSEFFQKISELEKNNSQTLFNKDGRLSLKTLKAFSLEPWEVINFKGKCLEGTGI
;
A
#
# COMPACT_ATOMS: atom_id res chain seq x y z
N MET A 1 -14.02 42.73 41.55
CA MET A 1 -13.07 43.14 40.49
C MET A 1 -11.68 43.13 41.12
N ASN A 2 -10.73 42.22 40.86
CA ASN A 2 -10.56 41.11 39.93
C ASN A 2 -9.78 40.00 40.68
N ILE A 3 -10.21 38.74 40.58
CA ILE A 3 -9.38 37.59 40.97
C ILE A 3 -8.65 37.14 39.72
N PHE A 4 -7.34 37.40 39.66
CA PHE A 4 -6.46 36.90 38.62
C PHE A 4 -6.20 35.40 38.86
N PHE A 5 -6.84 34.53 38.08
CA PHE A 5 -6.49 33.12 38.00
C PHE A 5 -5.25 32.97 37.12
N LEU A 6 -4.11 32.66 37.73
CA LEU A 6 -2.87 32.38 37.03
C LEU A 6 -2.85 30.87 36.71
N ILE A 7 -3.32 30.50 35.51
CA ILE A 7 -3.23 29.12 35.02
C ILE A 7 -1.80 28.92 34.52
N ILE A 8 -0.97 28.27 35.35
CA ILE A 8 0.33 27.75 34.95
C ILE A 8 0.08 26.48 34.13
N PHE A 9 0.08 26.62 32.80
CA PHE A 9 0.19 25.47 31.91
C PHE A 9 1.61 24.92 32.04
N PHE A 10 1.76 23.83 32.80
CA PHE A 10 2.93 22.98 32.72
C PHE A 10 2.93 22.35 31.31
N PHE A 11 3.76 22.87 30.42
CA PHE A 11 4.18 22.14 29.23
C PHE A 11 5.02 20.96 29.72
N ILE A 12 4.35 19.85 30.02
CA ILE A 12 5.02 18.56 30.10
C ILE A 12 5.50 18.31 28.67
N SER A 13 6.78 18.53 28.44
CA SER A 13 7.46 18.10 27.23
C SER A 13 7.31 16.58 27.19
N PHE A 14 6.28 16.10 26.50
CA PHE A 14 6.25 14.71 26.08
C PHE A 14 7.50 14.53 25.22
N ASP A 15 8.34 13.58 25.61
CA ASP A 15 9.37 13.06 24.72
C ASP A 15 8.70 12.77 23.38
N VAL A 16 9.02 13.59 22.38
CA VAL A 16 8.58 13.39 21.02
C VAL A 16 9.14 12.03 20.64
N LYS A 17 8.27 11.01 20.57
CA LYS A 17 8.64 9.67 20.13
C LYS A 17 9.40 9.84 18.81
N SER A 18 10.70 9.57 18.89
CA SER A 18 11.71 9.48 17.84
C SER A 18 11.10 9.40 16.44
N ALA A 19 11.49 10.31 15.54
CA ALA A 19 11.00 10.35 14.16
C ALA A 19 11.08 8.97 13.47
N THR A 20 10.06 8.63 12.66
CA THR A 20 10.10 7.47 11.76
C THR A 20 11.36 7.55 10.90
N SER A 21 12.18 6.50 10.86
CA SER A 21 13.37 6.49 10.02
C SER A 21 13.05 5.98 8.61
N ASN A 22 13.50 6.72 7.60
CA ASN A 22 13.46 6.27 6.21
C ASN A 22 14.44 5.10 6.04
N VAL A 23 13.94 3.96 5.59
CA VAL A 23 14.73 2.75 5.34
C VAL A 23 15.12 2.66 3.87
N VAL A 24 14.20 3.02 2.99
CA VAL A 24 14.43 3.09 1.53
C VAL A 24 13.67 4.29 0.99
N LYS A 25 14.26 4.99 0.01
CA LYS A 25 13.60 6.02 -0.78
C LYS A 25 13.93 5.83 -2.26
N LEU A 26 12.90 5.74 -3.09
CA LEU A 26 12.98 5.48 -4.51
C LEU A 26 12.23 6.56 -5.29
N SER A 27 12.80 6.98 -6.41
CA SER A 27 12.09 7.75 -7.43
C SER A 27 11.65 6.80 -8.54
N CYS A 28 10.37 6.80 -8.86
CA CYS A 28 9.74 5.86 -9.78
C CYS A 28 9.09 6.56 -10.97
N GLU A 29 9.33 6.03 -12.17
CA GLU A 29 8.67 6.43 -13.40
C GLU A 29 8.14 5.20 -14.15
N TYR A 30 6.84 5.18 -14.41
CA TYR A 30 6.11 4.11 -15.10
C TYR A 30 5.75 4.54 -16.51
N ASP A 31 5.95 3.64 -17.47
CA ASP A 31 5.62 3.90 -18.87
C ASP A 31 4.10 3.68 -19.09
N PRO A 32 3.35 4.73 -19.49
CA PRO A 32 1.92 4.59 -19.79
C PRO A 32 1.63 3.54 -20.87
N ALA A 33 2.55 3.31 -21.81
CA ALA A 33 2.37 2.33 -22.88
C ALA A 33 2.44 0.87 -22.38
N LEU A 34 3.04 0.64 -21.21
CA LEU A 34 3.21 -0.69 -20.62
C LEU A 34 2.15 -1.01 -19.56
N ILE A 35 1.20 -0.11 -19.33
CA ILE A 35 0.09 -0.34 -18.39
C ILE A 35 -0.85 -1.39 -18.97
N THR A 36 -1.19 -2.37 -18.14
CA THR A 36 -2.21 -3.38 -18.48
C THR A 36 -3.26 -3.45 -17.39
N LYS A 37 -4.48 -3.84 -17.78
CA LYS A 37 -5.63 -3.95 -16.88
C LYS A 37 -6.36 -5.25 -17.15
N LYS A 38 -6.65 -6.01 -16.09
CA LYS A 38 -7.49 -7.21 -16.12
C LYS A 38 -8.67 -7.00 -15.19
N GLN A 39 -9.87 -7.39 -15.61
CA GLN A 39 -11.10 -7.22 -14.84
C GLN A 39 -11.98 -8.47 -14.94
N ILE A 40 -12.56 -8.93 -13.84
CA ILE A 40 -13.48 -10.07 -13.78
C ILE A 40 -14.82 -9.68 -14.43
N ASN A 41 -15.45 -10.63 -15.13
CA ASN A 41 -16.74 -10.48 -15.85
C ASN A 41 -16.75 -9.45 -16.98
N SER A 42 -15.60 -9.25 -17.64
CA SER A 42 -15.47 -8.41 -18.85
C SER A 42 -15.86 -9.16 -20.14
N ASP A 43 -16.79 -10.12 -20.08
CA ASP A 43 -17.25 -10.86 -21.27
C ASP A 43 -18.13 -9.98 -22.21
N SER A 44 -18.34 -8.70 -21.88
CA SER A 44 -19.21 -7.79 -22.65
C SER A 44 -18.83 -6.31 -22.49
N LEU A 45 -17.58 -5.95 -22.72
CA LEU A 45 -17.22 -4.54 -23.00
C LEU A 45 -16.25 -4.49 -24.18
N ASP A 46 -16.86 -4.46 -25.36
CA ASP A 46 -16.31 -4.01 -26.64
C ASP A 46 -15.00 -3.24 -26.50
N ASN A 47 -13.89 -3.77 -27.04
CA ASN A 47 -12.75 -3.07 -27.66
C ASN A 47 -12.39 -1.63 -27.19
N LYS A 48 -12.65 -1.27 -25.94
CA LYS A 48 -12.43 0.08 -25.45
C LYS A 48 -10.97 0.12 -25.08
N LYS A 49 -10.18 0.65 -26.00
CA LYS A 49 -8.74 0.85 -25.84
C LYS A 49 -8.50 1.44 -24.44
N LEU A 50 -7.65 0.75 -23.68
CA LEU A 50 -7.27 1.16 -22.33
C LEU A 50 -6.80 2.62 -22.37
N ASP A 51 -7.47 3.49 -21.60
CA ASP A 51 -7.03 4.87 -21.44
C ASP A 51 -5.90 4.92 -20.40
N SER A 52 -4.71 4.51 -20.83
CA SER A 52 -3.53 4.44 -19.96
C SER A 52 -3.10 5.83 -19.46
N ILE A 53 -3.40 6.90 -20.21
CA ILE A 53 -3.13 8.27 -19.80
C ILE A 53 -4.02 8.63 -18.60
N LYS A 54 -5.31 8.32 -18.64
CA LYS A 54 -6.20 8.52 -17.51
C LYS A 54 -5.77 7.69 -16.29
N ILE A 55 -5.39 6.43 -16.50
CA ILE A 55 -4.87 5.57 -15.42
C ILE A 55 -3.60 6.18 -14.80
N CYS A 56 -2.66 6.66 -15.61
CA CYS A 56 -1.47 7.35 -15.11
C CYS A 56 -1.79 8.58 -14.28
N LYS A 57 -2.79 9.37 -14.67
CA LYS A 57 -3.24 10.54 -13.90
C LYS A 57 -3.87 10.14 -12.57
N THR A 58 -4.64 9.05 -12.53
CA THR A 58 -5.33 8.59 -11.32
C THR A 58 -4.38 7.92 -10.33
N PHE A 59 -3.49 7.05 -10.80
CA PHE A 59 -2.66 6.19 -9.95
C PHE A 59 -1.20 6.65 -9.82
N GLY A 60 -0.81 7.67 -10.59
CA GLY A 60 0.55 8.21 -10.61
C GLY A 60 1.52 7.36 -11.43
N CYS A 61 1.96 7.88 -12.58
CA CYS A 61 3.07 7.29 -13.34
C CYS A 61 4.44 7.87 -12.98
N LYS A 62 4.47 8.91 -12.14
CA LYS A 62 5.68 9.40 -11.49
C LYS A 62 5.41 9.46 -10.00
N ASP A 63 6.29 8.87 -9.21
CA ASP A 63 6.03 8.68 -7.79
C ASP A 63 7.34 8.67 -6.99
N THR A 64 7.26 9.03 -5.71
CA THR A 64 8.32 8.81 -4.74
C THR A 64 7.85 7.77 -3.75
N ILE A 65 8.53 6.63 -3.71
CA ILE A 65 8.23 5.56 -2.78
C ILE A 65 9.18 5.65 -1.59
N GLU A 66 8.63 5.73 -0.39
CA GLU A 66 9.39 5.70 0.86
C GLU A 66 8.94 4.50 1.70
N ILE A 67 9.89 3.68 2.14
CA ILE A 67 9.66 2.62 3.13
C ILE A 67 10.14 3.15 4.48
N LEU A 68 9.21 3.29 5.41
CA LEU A 68 9.48 3.81 6.74
C LEU A 68 9.47 2.70 7.77
N LYS A 69 10.40 2.72 8.72
CA LYS A 69 10.26 1.96 9.95
C LYS A 69 9.20 2.62 10.83
N SER A 70 8.16 1.89 11.19
CA SER A 70 7.13 2.38 12.12
C SER A 70 7.68 2.39 13.55
N ASN A 71 7.31 3.43 14.29
CA ASN A 71 7.62 3.55 15.72
C ASN A 71 6.76 2.64 16.61
N SER A 72 5.70 2.04 16.04
CA SER A 72 4.86 1.09 16.74
C SER A 72 5.39 -0.33 16.54
N GLU A 73 5.94 -0.93 17.60
CA GLU A 73 6.17 -2.37 17.65
C GLU A 73 4.87 -3.06 18.09
N PHE A 74 4.51 -4.16 17.42
CA PHE A 74 3.40 -5.01 17.84
C PHE A 74 3.89 -6.45 17.90
N ASN A 75 3.83 -7.03 19.10
CA ASN A 75 4.33 -8.37 19.40
C ASN A 75 5.82 -8.56 19.04
N GLY A 76 6.66 -7.55 19.32
CA GLY A 76 8.12 -7.64 19.14
C GLY A 76 8.62 -7.61 17.69
N HIS A 77 7.74 -7.40 16.71
CA HIS A 77 8.12 -7.28 15.31
C HIS A 77 8.12 -5.82 14.85
N THR A 78 9.19 -5.42 14.17
CA THR A 78 9.25 -4.13 13.46
C THR A 78 8.20 -4.10 12.36
N LYS A 79 7.40 -3.03 12.32
CA LYS A 79 6.47 -2.74 11.23
C LYS A 79 7.06 -1.75 10.26
N TYR A 80 6.67 -1.86 8.99
CA TYR A 80 7.07 -0.93 7.96
C TYR A 80 5.85 -0.29 7.31
N LEU A 81 5.99 0.97 6.93
CA LEU A 81 4.96 1.71 6.19
C LEU A 81 5.48 2.02 4.79
N LEU A 82 4.60 1.89 3.81
CA LEU A 82 4.79 2.41 2.46
C LEU A 82 4.18 3.81 2.38
N ARG A 83 4.96 4.79 1.96
CA ARG A 83 4.46 6.09 1.50
C ARG A 83 4.72 6.23 0.02
N ASN A 84 3.72 6.72 -0.68
CA ASN A 84 3.71 6.94 -2.12
C ASN A 84 2.69 8.04 -2.44
N PHE A 85 2.44 8.31 -3.71
CA PHE A 85 1.46 9.30 -4.16
C PHE A 85 0.05 9.08 -3.57
N TRP A 86 -0.37 7.83 -3.38
CA TRP A 86 -1.71 7.49 -2.92
C TRP A 86 -1.88 7.60 -1.39
N PHE A 87 -0.91 7.09 -0.63
CA PHE A 87 -0.97 7.07 0.84
C PHE A 87 -0.32 8.28 1.51
N ASN A 88 0.44 9.06 0.75
CA ASN A 88 1.04 10.34 1.13
C ASN A 88 1.74 10.29 2.51
N HIS A 89 1.55 11.30 3.37
CA HIS A 89 2.23 11.42 4.66
C HIS A 89 1.86 10.35 5.69
N GLN A 90 0.66 9.78 5.59
CA GLN A 90 0.19 8.78 6.55
C GLN A 90 0.83 7.41 6.30
N GLY A 91 1.06 7.09 5.02
CA GLY A 91 1.53 5.79 4.59
C GLY A 91 0.51 4.67 4.86
N ILE A 92 0.86 3.47 4.43
CA ILE A 92 0.08 2.25 4.67
C ILE A 92 0.97 1.15 5.20
N LEU A 93 0.43 0.29 6.06
CA LEU A 93 1.15 -0.86 6.57
C LEU A 93 1.55 -1.83 5.44
N LEU A 94 2.82 -2.22 5.45
CA LEU A 94 3.32 -3.35 4.67
C LEU A 94 3.06 -4.65 5.43
N ASP A 95 2.39 -5.60 4.78
CA ASP A 95 2.17 -6.94 5.32
C ASP A 95 3.38 -7.84 5.06
N ASP A 96 3.94 -7.73 3.86
CA ASP A 96 5.14 -8.45 3.44
C ASP A 96 6.16 -7.45 2.91
N LEU A 97 7.38 -7.47 3.45
CA LEU A 97 8.52 -6.69 2.96
C LEU A 97 9.76 -7.60 2.93
N SER A 98 10.40 -7.67 1.77
CA SER A 98 11.73 -8.27 1.61
C SER A 98 12.64 -7.28 0.92
N ILE A 99 13.79 -7.02 1.51
CA ILE A 99 14.84 -6.16 0.97
C ILE A 99 16.11 -6.98 0.92
N SER A 100 16.66 -7.13 -0.28
CA SER A 100 17.95 -7.78 -0.55
C SER A 100 18.82 -6.85 -1.38
N ASN A 101 20.06 -7.24 -1.68
CA ASN A 101 20.92 -6.45 -2.58
C ASN A 101 20.39 -6.41 -4.02
N GLU A 102 19.66 -7.43 -4.43
CA GLU A 102 19.19 -7.60 -5.82
C GLU A 102 17.77 -7.06 -6.02
N SER A 103 16.92 -7.13 -5.00
CA SER A 103 15.52 -6.80 -5.15
C SER A 103 14.84 -6.28 -3.88
N ILE A 104 13.77 -5.53 -4.10
CA ILE A 104 12.79 -5.14 -3.08
C ILE A 104 11.44 -5.69 -3.52
N THR A 105 10.81 -6.47 -2.64
CA THR A 105 9.42 -6.90 -2.82
C THR A 105 8.60 -6.43 -1.64
N MET A 106 7.44 -5.82 -1.93
CA MET A 106 6.57 -5.34 -0.86
C MET A 106 5.11 -5.43 -1.25
N ASN A 107 4.27 -5.79 -0.27
CA ASN A 107 2.82 -5.80 -0.39
C ASN A 107 2.22 -4.99 0.75
N THR A 108 1.25 -4.13 0.44
CA THR A 108 0.45 -3.48 1.47
C THR A 108 -0.61 -4.45 2.02
N VAL A 109 -1.21 -4.07 3.13
CA VAL A 109 -2.55 -4.60 3.47
C VAL A 109 -3.61 -4.01 2.53
N VAL A 110 -4.83 -4.56 2.54
CA VAL A 110 -5.98 -3.92 1.89
C VAL A 110 -6.29 -2.62 2.62
N SER A 111 -6.26 -1.51 1.89
CA SER A 111 -6.59 -0.18 2.40
C SER A 111 -8.09 0.00 2.63
N ASN A 112 -8.47 1.09 3.29
CA ASN A 112 -9.89 1.47 3.46
C ASN A 112 -10.59 1.75 2.12
N ALA A 113 -9.83 2.00 1.04
CA ALA A 113 -10.37 2.13 -0.31
C ALA A 113 -10.50 0.77 -1.02
N TYR A 114 -10.31 -0.35 -0.31
CA TYR A 114 -10.32 -1.71 -0.85
C TYR A 114 -9.30 -1.94 -1.96
N ILE A 115 -8.15 -1.28 -1.82
CA ILE A 115 -7.00 -1.39 -2.72
C ILE A 115 -5.83 -2.01 -1.97
N LEU A 116 -5.15 -2.95 -2.62
CA LEU A 116 -3.84 -3.46 -2.20
C LEU A 116 -2.80 -3.12 -3.26
N GLU A 117 -1.66 -2.58 -2.83
CA GLU A 117 -0.52 -2.31 -3.72
C GLU A 117 0.58 -3.35 -3.52
N SER A 118 1.21 -3.76 -4.62
CA SER A 118 2.32 -4.70 -4.62
C SER A 118 3.42 -4.22 -5.56
N TYR A 119 4.66 -4.43 -5.15
CA TYR A 119 5.84 -4.02 -5.89
C TYR A 119 6.86 -5.14 -5.96
N ILE A 120 7.49 -5.25 -7.13
CA ILE A 120 8.71 -6.03 -7.35
C ILE A 120 9.69 -5.10 -8.05
N ILE A 121 10.81 -4.81 -7.39
CA ILE A 121 11.81 -3.84 -7.84
C ILE A 121 13.14 -4.56 -7.92
N ASN A 122 13.76 -4.56 -9.09
CA ASN A 122 15.15 -4.97 -9.26
C ASN A 122 16.05 -3.79 -8.90
N ARG A 123 16.86 -3.93 -7.84
CA ARG A 123 17.73 -2.85 -7.35
C ARG A 123 18.95 -2.59 -8.23
N VAL A 124 19.32 -3.55 -9.08
CA VAL A 124 20.46 -3.44 -10.00
C VAL A 124 20.06 -2.69 -11.27
N THR A 125 18.92 -3.04 -11.86
CA THR A 125 18.45 -2.45 -13.13
C THR A 125 17.47 -1.30 -12.95
N GLY A 126 16.87 -1.20 -11.76
CA GLY A 126 15.74 -0.34 -11.45
C GLY A 126 14.41 -0.85 -11.99
N GLU A 127 14.39 -1.91 -12.79
CA GLU A 127 13.16 -2.44 -13.39
C GLU A 127 12.13 -2.75 -12.31
N THR A 128 10.92 -2.22 -12.49
CA THR A 128 9.86 -2.29 -11.49
C THR A 128 8.56 -2.75 -12.10
N GLU A 129 7.90 -3.67 -11.42
CA GLU A 129 6.50 -3.99 -11.60
C GLU A 129 5.70 -3.51 -10.38
N LYS A 130 4.68 -2.69 -10.62
CA LYS A 130 3.72 -2.22 -9.59
C LYS A 130 2.33 -2.71 -9.94
N LYS A 131 1.64 -3.32 -8.99
CA LYS A 131 0.27 -3.82 -9.15
C LYS A 131 -0.67 -3.18 -8.15
N PHE A 132 -1.83 -2.74 -8.65
CA PHE A 132 -2.99 -2.41 -7.85
C PHE A 132 -4.02 -3.51 -7.97
N TYR A 133 -4.43 -4.07 -6.85
CA TYR A 133 -5.53 -5.01 -6.76
C TYR A 133 -6.72 -4.30 -6.13
N ARG A 134 -7.87 -4.37 -6.78
CA ARG A 134 -9.12 -3.75 -6.34
C ARG A 134 -10.13 -4.78 -5.90
N PHE A 135 -10.76 -4.51 -4.77
CA PHE A 135 -11.72 -5.39 -4.10
C PHE A 135 -13.05 -4.67 -3.80
N ASP A 136 -13.27 -3.47 -4.33
CA ASP A 136 -14.46 -2.63 -4.11
C ASP A 136 -15.73 -3.10 -4.88
N ASN A 137 -15.89 -4.40 -5.14
CA ASN A 137 -17.08 -4.96 -5.77
C ASN A 137 -17.97 -5.75 -4.79
N SER A 138 -19.27 -5.83 -5.10
CA SER A 138 -20.26 -6.50 -4.25
C SER A 138 -19.95 -7.97 -3.98
N GLU A 139 -19.46 -8.71 -4.98
CA GLU A 139 -19.11 -10.12 -4.85
C GLU A 139 -18.01 -10.35 -3.81
N PHE A 140 -17.00 -9.48 -3.77
CA PHE A 140 -15.95 -9.55 -2.75
C PHE A 140 -16.53 -9.38 -1.34
N PHE A 141 -17.42 -8.40 -1.14
CA PHE A 141 -18.05 -8.16 0.16
C PHE A 141 -18.95 -9.33 0.60
N GLN A 142 -19.68 -9.94 -0.34
CA GLN A 142 -20.49 -11.13 -0.06
C GLN A 142 -19.60 -12.29 0.43
N LYS A 143 -18.52 -12.58 -0.30
CA LYS A 143 -17.57 -13.64 0.08
C LYS A 143 -16.92 -13.38 1.45
N ILE A 144 -16.51 -12.15 1.73
CA ILE A 144 -15.97 -11.77 3.05
C ILE A 144 -17.01 -12.02 4.15
N SER A 145 -18.26 -11.56 3.98
CA SER A 145 -19.32 -11.75 4.97
C SER A 145 -19.65 -13.22 5.22
N GLU A 146 -19.62 -14.06 4.19
CA GLU A 146 -19.80 -15.51 4.32
C GLU A 146 -18.65 -16.16 5.08
N LEU A 147 -17.41 -15.77 4.78
CA LEU A 147 -16.23 -16.28 5.48
C LEU A 147 -16.25 -15.89 6.97
N GLU A 148 -16.62 -14.67 7.31
CA GLU A 148 -16.74 -14.21 8.71
C GLU A 148 -17.76 -15.01 9.52
N LYS A 149 -18.83 -15.49 8.87
CA LYS A 149 -19.86 -16.32 9.54
C LYS A 149 -19.43 -17.77 9.73
N ASN A 150 -18.60 -18.30 8.84
CA ASN A 150 -18.38 -19.73 8.70
C ASN A 150 -17.01 -20.23 9.20
N ASN A 151 -16.01 -19.37 9.39
CA ASN A 151 -14.63 -19.81 9.65
C ASN A 151 -14.12 -19.59 11.08
N SER A 152 -13.40 -20.59 11.59
CA SER A 152 -12.56 -20.50 12.79
C SER A 152 -11.13 -20.00 12.51
N GLN A 153 -10.71 -19.97 11.23
CA GLN A 153 -9.44 -19.37 10.82
C GLN A 153 -9.54 -17.84 10.79
N THR A 154 -8.50 -17.16 11.26
CA THR A 154 -8.44 -15.70 11.30
C THR A 154 -8.33 -15.13 9.88
N LEU A 155 -9.45 -14.64 9.35
CA LEU A 155 -9.51 -13.89 8.09
C LEU A 155 -8.54 -12.70 8.11
N PHE A 156 -8.40 -12.07 9.27
CA PHE A 156 -7.51 -10.94 9.44
C PHE A 156 -6.12 -11.40 9.89
N ASN A 157 -5.08 -10.68 9.46
CA ASN A 157 -3.75 -10.83 10.02
C ASN A 157 -3.74 -10.43 11.51
N LYS A 158 -2.59 -10.59 12.18
CA LYS A 158 -2.42 -10.23 13.60
C LYS A 158 -2.78 -8.78 13.95
N ASP A 159 -2.85 -7.89 12.96
CA ASP A 159 -3.18 -6.48 13.09
C ASP A 159 -4.64 -6.16 12.75
N GLY A 160 -5.48 -7.18 12.56
CA GLY A 160 -6.88 -7.00 12.19
C GLY A 160 -7.08 -6.51 10.75
N ARG A 161 -6.10 -6.75 9.86
CA ARG A 161 -6.12 -6.30 8.47
C ARG A 161 -6.20 -7.46 7.49
N LEU A 162 -6.90 -7.25 6.38
CA LEU A 162 -6.87 -8.18 5.24
C LEU A 162 -5.55 -8.01 4.50
N SER A 163 -4.86 -9.12 4.26
CA SER A 163 -3.58 -9.09 3.56
C SER A 163 -3.56 -9.94 2.31
N LEU A 164 -2.55 -9.76 1.46
CA LEU A 164 -2.43 -10.54 0.22
C LEU A 164 -2.35 -12.04 0.51
N LYS A 165 -1.69 -12.43 1.61
CA LYS A 165 -1.61 -13.83 2.04
C LYS A 165 -2.99 -14.39 2.41
N THR A 166 -3.78 -13.65 3.19
CA THR A 166 -5.18 -14.04 3.49
C THR A 166 -5.98 -14.18 2.20
N LEU A 167 -5.93 -13.16 1.34
CA LEU A 167 -6.70 -13.14 0.10
C LEU A 167 -6.42 -14.37 -0.76
N LYS A 168 -5.13 -14.74 -0.89
CA LYS A 168 -4.71 -15.97 -1.57
C LYS A 168 -5.18 -17.23 -0.85
N ALA A 169 -5.08 -17.30 0.48
CA ALA A 169 -5.47 -18.48 1.25
C ALA A 169 -6.97 -18.79 1.11
N PHE A 170 -7.81 -17.76 1.01
CA PHE A 170 -9.26 -17.91 0.81
C PHE A 170 -9.71 -17.81 -0.65
N SER A 171 -8.77 -17.77 -1.61
CA SER A 171 -9.06 -17.61 -3.04
C SER A 171 -9.97 -16.40 -3.33
N LEU A 172 -9.77 -15.32 -2.58
CA LEU A 172 -10.48 -14.05 -2.75
C LEU A 172 -9.79 -13.24 -3.83
N GLU A 173 -10.27 -13.41 -5.06
CA GLU A 173 -9.73 -12.72 -6.22
C GLU A 173 -10.17 -11.24 -6.27
N PRO A 174 -9.28 -10.33 -6.70
CA PRO A 174 -9.62 -8.95 -6.99
C PRO A 174 -10.49 -8.87 -8.25
N TRP A 175 -11.46 -7.95 -8.26
CA TRP A 175 -12.27 -7.76 -9.46
C TRP A 175 -11.55 -6.98 -10.55
N GLU A 176 -10.53 -6.19 -10.20
CA GLU A 176 -9.66 -5.49 -11.14
C GLU A 176 -8.19 -5.53 -10.68
N VAL A 177 -7.30 -5.81 -11.63
CA VAL A 177 -5.85 -5.74 -11.45
C VAL A 177 -5.27 -4.79 -12.49
N ILE A 178 -4.59 -3.75 -12.02
CA ILE A 178 -3.89 -2.80 -12.87
C ILE A 178 -2.40 -2.99 -12.65
N ASN A 179 -1.67 -3.28 -13.73
CA ASN A 179 -0.24 -3.51 -13.70
C ASN A 179 0.52 -2.39 -14.41
N PHE A 180 1.55 -1.89 -13.77
CA PHE A 180 2.46 -0.87 -14.25
C PHE A 180 3.85 -1.45 -14.37
N LYS A 181 4.55 -1.10 -15.46
CA LYS A 181 5.97 -1.42 -15.63
C LYS A 181 6.76 -0.13 -15.84
N GLY A 182 7.94 -0.07 -15.27
CA GLY A 182 8.75 1.14 -15.27
C GLY A 182 10.09 0.94 -14.60
N LYS A 183 10.64 2.05 -14.10
CA LYS A 183 11.89 2.05 -13.34
C LYS A 183 11.74 2.79 -12.02
N CYS A 184 12.27 2.21 -10.96
CA CYS A 184 12.47 2.84 -9.66
C CYS A 184 13.95 2.80 -9.32
N LEU A 185 14.54 3.95 -8.97
CA LEU A 185 15.94 4.05 -8.63
C LEU A 185 16.10 4.60 -7.22
N GLU A 186 17.06 4.05 -6.48
CA GLU A 186 17.43 4.56 -5.16
C GLU A 186 18.10 5.92 -5.32
N GLY A 187 17.64 6.89 -4.55
CA GLY A 187 18.19 8.23 -4.55
C GLY A 187 17.53 9.10 -3.50
N THR A 188 18.36 9.82 -2.75
CA THR A 188 17.95 11.09 -2.15
C THR A 188 17.43 11.96 -3.28
N GLY A 189 16.27 12.59 -3.13
CA GLY A 189 15.70 13.46 -4.17
C GLY A 189 16.76 14.39 -4.76
N ILE A 190 16.63 14.70 -6.06
CA ILE A 190 17.41 15.76 -6.70
C ILE A 190 17.40 17.01 -5.82
#